data_AF-A0A0R2UXV0-F1
#
_entry.id   AF-A0A0R2UXV0-F1
#
_cell.length_a   1.000
_cell.length_b   1.000
_cell.length_c   1.000
_cell.angle_alpha   90.00
_cell.angle_beta   90.00
_cell.angle_gamma   90.00
#
_symmetry.space_group_name_H-M   'P 1'
#
loop_
_entity.id
_entity.type
_entity.pdbx_description
1 polymer ?
#
loop_
_entity_poly.entity_id
_entity_poly.type
_entity_poly.pdbx_seq_one_letter_code
_entity_poly.pdbx_strand_id
1 'polypeptide(L)'
;MKRNNLNIVKIDKNKSLFNYEKKILIKELTLDLKLGYYDFEKEKSQKVKFSLEIDYEDKKPTNDKDIKSIVNYGQVVRLITKLAKNKHYNFLETLAEDVFDV
;
A
#
# COMPACT_ATOMS: atom_id res chain seq x y z
N MET A 1 -39.34 41.69 10.27
CA MET A 1 -37.97 41.16 10.49
C MET A 1 -38.08 39.67 10.79
N LYS A 2 -37.75 38.79 9.82
CA LYS A 2 -37.92 37.32 9.97
C LYS A 2 -36.88 36.78 10.95
N ARG A 3 -37.33 36.05 11.99
CA ARG A 3 -36.46 35.40 12.97
C ARG A 3 -35.93 34.10 12.35
N ASN A 4 -34.61 33.99 12.18
CA ASN A 4 -33.98 32.75 11.75
C ASN A 4 -33.84 31.80 12.95
N ASN A 5 -34.55 30.67 12.90
CA ASN A 5 -34.37 29.56 13.83
C ASN A 5 -33.26 28.65 13.31
N LEU A 6 -32.00 29.00 13.60
CA LEU A 6 -30.89 28.08 13.37
C LEU A 6 -30.79 27.12 14.55
N ASN A 7 -31.12 25.85 14.34
CA ASN A 7 -30.90 24.80 15.32
C ASN A 7 -29.41 24.44 15.35
N ILE A 8 -28.75 24.71 16.48
CA ILE A 8 -27.36 24.34 16.71
C ILE A 8 -27.31 22.84 17.01
N VAL A 9 -26.86 22.04 16.04
CA VAL A 9 -26.62 20.62 16.25
C VAL A 9 -25.30 20.45 17.00
N LYS A 10 -25.34 19.84 18.18
CA LYS A 10 -24.13 19.46 18.92
C LYS A 10 -23.49 18.27 18.20
N ILE A 11 -22.36 18.51 17.55
CA ILE A 11 -21.54 17.45 16.95
C ILE A 11 -20.88 16.67 18.08
N ASP A 12 -21.22 15.38 18.22
CA ASP A 12 -20.57 14.48 19.17
C ASP A 12 -19.12 14.23 18.73
N LYS A 13 -18.18 14.75 19.52
CA LYS A 13 -16.73 14.63 19.25
C LYS A 13 -16.22 13.19 19.35
N ASN A 14 -16.98 12.28 19.97
CA ASN A 14 -16.60 10.87 20.11
C ASN A 14 -17.09 10.00 18.95
N LYS A 15 -17.91 10.55 18.04
CA LYS A 15 -18.33 9.86 16.84
C LYS A 15 -17.26 10.09 15.76
N SER A 16 -16.58 9.03 15.32
CA SER A 16 -15.76 9.09 14.10
C SER A 16 -16.69 9.41 12.94
N LEU A 17 -16.72 10.68 12.54
CA LEU A 17 -17.62 11.22 11.52
C LEU A 17 -17.04 11.09 10.10
N PHE A 18 -15.84 10.54 9.99
CA PHE A 18 -15.09 10.46 8.74
C PHE A 18 -14.45 9.09 8.63
N ASN A 19 -14.84 8.33 7.60
CA ASN A 19 -14.04 7.23 7.11
C ASN A 19 -12.91 7.86 6.28
N TYR A 20 -11.68 7.83 6.79
CA TYR A 20 -10.55 8.31 6.03
C TYR A 20 -10.02 7.14 5.19
N GLU A 21 -10.58 7.00 3.99
CA GLU A 21 -9.96 6.24 2.92
C GLU A 21 -8.69 6.98 2.50
N LYS A 22 -7.56 6.30 2.60
CA LYS A 22 -6.24 6.83 2.26
C LYS A 22 -5.60 5.90 1.24
N LYS A 23 -4.82 6.49 0.34
CA LYS A 23 -4.13 5.78 -0.75
C LYS A 23 -2.65 6.12 -0.72
N ILE A 24 -1.80 5.10 -0.73
CA ILE A 24 -0.34 5.24 -0.91
C ILE A 24 0.00 4.76 -2.32
N LEU A 25 0.73 5.59 -3.06
CA LEU A 25 1.19 5.29 -4.41
C LEU A 25 2.72 5.20 -4.41
N ILE A 26 3.24 4.01 -4.73
CA ILE A 26 4.67 3.79 -4.97
C ILE A 26 4.84 3.59 -6.46
N LYS A 27 5.39 4.60 -7.14
CA LYS A 27 5.56 4.57 -8.60
C LYS A 27 6.96 4.09 -8.97
N GLU A 28 7.02 3.29 -10.03
CA GLU A 28 8.25 2.90 -10.70
C GLU A 28 9.29 2.19 -9.81
N LEU A 29 8.81 1.38 -8.84
CA LEU A 29 9.69 0.54 -8.04
C LEU A 29 10.39 -0.46 -8.98
N THR A 30 11.71 -0.31 -9.09
CA THR A 30 12.54 -1.12 -9.98
C THR A 30 13.32 -2.12 -9.16
N LEU A 31 13.11 -3.41 -9.41
CA LEU A 31 13.82 -4.50 -8.74
C LEU A 31 14.49 -5.41 -9.78
N ASP A 32 15.61 -6.00 -9.39
CA ASP A 32 16.25 -7.08 -10.14
C ASP A 32 15.68 -8.41 -9.61
N LEU A 33 14.97 -9.17 -10.45
CA LEU A 33 14.46 -10.51 -10.10
C LEU A 33 14.61 -11.50 -11.25
N LYS A 34 14.59 -12.79 -10.92
CA LYS A 34 14.52 -13.87 -11.90
C LYS A 34 13.04 -14.19 -12.14
N LEU A 35 12.59 -13.90 -13.35
CA LEU A 35 11.19 -13.97 -13.73
C LEU A 35 11.08 -14.54 -15.13
N GLY A 36 10.31 -15.59 -15.29
CA GLY A 36 10.00 -16.16 -16.60
C GLY A 36 9.74 -17.65 -16.58
N TYR A 37 9.00 -18.12 -17.58
CA TYR A 37 8.62 -19.52 -17.69
C TYR A 37 9.72 -20.35 -18.35
N TYR A 38 10.45 -19.76 -19.30
CA TYR A 38 11.45 -20.45 -20.09
C TYR A 38 12.77 -20.61 -19.33
N ASP A 39 13.51 -21.68 -19.65
CA ASP A 39 14.71 -22.01 -18.89
C ASP A 39 15.81 -20.94 -18.98
N PHE A 40 15.92 -20.25 -20.12
CA PHE A 40 16.87 -19.14 -20.27
C PHE A 40 16.54 -17.93 -19.38
N GLU A 41 15.27 -17.73 -19.01
CA GLU A 41 14.82 -16.64 -18.12
C GLU A 41 15.13 -16.95 -16.64
N LYS A 42 15.31 -18.24 -16.31
CA LYS A 42 15.68 -18.69 -14.96
C LYS A 42 17.16 -18.44 -14.65
N GLU A 43 17.99 -18.34 -15.68
CA GLU A 43 19.43 -18.18 -15.53
C GLU A 43 19.82 -16.75 -15.11
N LYS A 44 19.24 -15.74 -15.77
CA LYS A 44 19.63 -14.33 -15.61
C LYS A 44 18.57 -13.52 -14.87
N SER A 45 19.02 -12.63 -13.99
CA SER A 45 18.14 -11.64 -13.38
C SER A 45 17.80 -10.53 -14.38
N GLN A 46 16.56 -10.05 -14.31
CA GLN A 46 16.05 -8.96 -15.13
C GLN A 46 15.52 -7.82 -14.27
N LYS A 47 15.63 -6.60 -14.81
CA LYS A 47 15.04 -5.40 -14.20
C LYS A 47 13.55 -5.37 -14.51
N VAL A 48 12.74 -5.43 -13.48
CA VAL A 48 11.29 -5.25 -13.58
C VAL A 48 10.91 -3.98 -12.86
N LYS A 49 10.08 -3.18 -13.52
CA LYS A 49 9.46 -1.99 -12.95
C LYS A 49 8.00 -2.30 -12.67
N PHE A 50 7.56 -2.10 -11.44
CA PHE A 50 6.17 -2.20 -11.08
C PHE A 50 5.77 -1.01 -10.21
N SER A 51 4.47 -0.75 -10.13
CA SER A 51 3.91 0.28 -9.28
C SER A 51 2.96 -0.38 -8.29
N LEU A 52 2.92 0.15 -7.07
CA LEU A 52 2.09 -0.37 -6.00
C LEU A 52 1.08 0.69 -5.59
N GLU A 53 -0.17 0.26 -5.47
CA GLU A 53 -1.27 1.05 -4.97
C GLU A 53 -1.78 0.35 -3.70
N ILE A 54 -1.71 1.06 -2.58
CA ILE A 54 -2.14 0.55 -1.28
C ILE A 54 -3.28 1.43 -0.81
N ASP A 55 -4.49 0.90 -0.93
CA ASP A 55 -5.68 1.45 -0.31
C ASP A 55 -5.79 0.96 1.13
N TYR A 56 -6.03 1.89 2.06
CA TYR A 56 -6.26 1.54 3.45
C TYR A 56 -7.27 2.48 4.09
N GLU A 57 -8.06 1.92 5.00
CA GLU A 57 -8.98 2.68 5.82
C GLU A 57 -8.37 2.84 7.21
N ASP A 58 -8.27 4.09 7.66
CA ASP A 58 -7.88 4.39 9.03
C ASP A 58 -8.94 5.25 9.69
N LYS A 59 -9.43 4.78 10.84
CA LYS A 59 -10.42 5.50 11.64
C LYS A 59 -9.80 6.73 12.33
N LYS A 60 -8.47 6.83 12.36
CA LYS A 60 -7.73 7.91 13.01
C LYS A 60 -6.99 8.80 11.98
N PRO A 61 -6.84 10.09 12.29
CA PRO A 61 -5.91 10.93 11.54
C PRO A 61 -4.48 10.44 11.72
N THR A 62 -3.68 10.61 10.68
CA THR A 62 -2.25 10.29 10.71
C THR A 62 -1.50 11.26 11.63
N ASN A 63 -0.51 10.76 12.36
CA ASN A 63 0.36 11.52 13.25
C ASN A 63 1.82 11.39 12.82
N ASP A 64 2.40 12.47 12.31
CA ASP A 64 3.80 12.52 11.84
C ASP A 64 4.85 12.16 12.91
N LYS A 65 4.48 12.12 14.19
CA LYS A 65 5.37 11.76 15.30
C LYS A 65 5.29 10.29 15.72
N ASP A 66 4.38 9.51 15.14
CA ASP A 66 4.20 8.10 15.46
C ASP A 66 4.08 7.24 14.20
N ILE A 67 5.11 6.43 13.92
CA ILE A 67 5.13 5.51 12.78
C ILE A 67 4.01 4.46 12.85
N LYS A 68 3.44 4.20 14.04
CA LYS A 68 2.30 3.28 14.21
C LYS A 68 0.98 3.89 13.75
N SER A 69 0.94 5.19 13.47
CA SER A 69 -0.25 5.88 12.95
C SER A 69 -0.35 5.87 11.42
N ILE A 70 0.58 5.20 10.74
CA ILE A 70 0.62 5.08 9.28
C ILE A 70 0.83 3.63 8.85
N VAL A 71 0.42 3.34 7.62
CA VAL A 71 0.90 2.14 6.91
C VAL A 71 2.37 2.34 6.55
N ASN A 72 3.23 1.46 7.05
CA ASN A 72 4.67 1.54 6.85
C ASN A 72 5.05 1.02 5.45
N TYR A 73 4.99 1.91 4.45
CA TYR A 73 5.39 1.59 3.08
C TYR A 73 6.86 1.13 2.98
N GLY A 74 7.74 1.54 3.89
CA GLY A 74 9.13 1.09 3.93
C GLY A 74 9.25 -0.41 4.25
N GLN A 75 8.39 -0.93 5.14
CA GLN A 75 8.31 -2.37 5.38
C GLN A 75 7.78 -3.11 4.16
N VAL A 76 6.76 -2.57 3.49
CA VAL A 76 6.20 -3.15 2.26
C VAL A 76 7.28 -3.27 1.17
N VAL A 77 8.01 -2.18 0.88
CA VAL A 77 9.09 -2.20 -0.13
C VAL A 77 10.19 -3.21 0.25
N ARG A 78 10.59 -3.27 1.52
CA ARG A 78 11.60 -4.25 2.00
C ARG A 78 11.12 -5.68 1.83
N LEU A 79 9.85 -5.95 2.09
CA LEU A 79 9.25 -7.27 1.96
C LEU A 79 9.25 -7.72 0.50
N ILE A 80 8.74 -6.88 -0.40
CA ILE A 80 8.71 -7.15 -1.84
C ILE A 80 10.13 -7.38 -2.37
N THR A 81 11.08 -6.54 -1.95
CA THR A 81 12.50 -6.68 -2.32
C THR A 81 13.08 -8.02 -1.85
N LYS A 82 12.67 -8.51 -0.68
CA LYS A 82 13.11 -9.80 -0.14
C LYS A 82 12.52 -10.97 -0.92
N LEU A 83 11.22 -10.92 -1.23
CA LEU A 83 10.54 -11.93 -2.05
C LEU A 83 11.19 -12.04 -3.44
N ALA A 84 11.37 -10.90 -4.10
CA ALA A 84 11.99 -10.80 -5.43
C ALA A 84 13.43 -11.38 -5.50
N LYS A 85 14.19 -11.33 -4.39
CA LYS A 85 15.56 -11.86 -4.32
C LYS A 85 15.63 -13.35 -4.00
N ASN A 86 14.66 -13.89 -3.27
CA ASN A 86 14.75 -15.22 -2.67
C ASN A 86 14.19 -16.33 -3.56
N LYS A 87 13.37 -15.99 -4.55
CA LYS A 87 12.61 -16.95 -5.35
C LYS A 87 12.64 -16.57 -6.83
N HIS A 88 12.72 -17.57 -7.69
CA HIS A 88 12.39 -17.42 -9.11
C HIS A 88 10.88 -17.51 -9.28
N TYR A 89 10.31 -16.55 -9.99
CA TYR A 89 8.89 -16.54 -10.32
C TYR A 89 8.70 -16.93 -11.78
N ASN A 90 7.77 -17.83 -12.06
CA ASN A 90 7.44 -18.16 -13.45
C ASN A 90 6.54 -17.10 -14.08
N PHE A 91 5.69 -16.47 -13.26
CA PHE A 91 4.63 -15.55 -13.67
C PHE A 91 4.61 -14.32 -12.77
N LEU A 92 4.19 -13.18 -13.33
CA LEU A 92 4.01 -11.94 -12.57
C LEU A 92 2.86 -12.06 -11.57
N GLU A 93 1.84 -12.85 -11.95
CA GLU A 93 0.67 -13.18 -11.16
C GLU A 93 1.08 -13.85 -9.85
N THR A 94 1.96 -14.86 -9.90
CA THR A 94 2.45 -15.55 -8.70
C THR A 94 3.31 -14.63 -7.81
N LEU A 95 4.06 -13.71 -8.40
CA LEU A 95 4.79 -12.70 -7.64
C LEU A 95 3.81 -11.75 -6.94
N ALA A 96 2.76 -11.31 -7.63
CA ALA A 96 1.76 -10.44 -7.05
C ALA A 96 1.04 -11.12 -5.89
N GLU A 97 0.59 -12.36 -6.06
CA GLU A 97 -0.04 -13.16 -4.98
C GLU A 97 0.88 -13.30 -3.76
N ASP A 98 2.14 -13.72 -3.95
CA ASP A 98 3.12 -13.83 -2.85
C ASP A 98 3.37 -12.48 -2.14
N VAL A 99 3.20 -11.34 -2.81
CA VAL A 99 3.33 -10.01 -2.20
C VAL A 99 2.11 -9.66 -1.34
N PHE A 100 0.90 -10.10 -1.72
CA PHE A 100 -0.34 -9.85 -0.99
C PHE A 100 -0.61 -10.86 0.13
N ASP A 101 -0.02 -12.06 0.07
CA ASP A 101 -0.22 -13.14 1.05
C ASP A 101 0.65 -13.04 2.32
N VAL A 102 1.46 -11.98 2.46
CA VAL A 102 2.37 -11.77 3.60
C VAL A 102 1.82 -10.79 4.62
#